data_AF-A0A1Y0H909-F1
#
_entry.id   AF-A0A1Y0H909-F1
#
_cell.length_a   1.000
_cell.length_b   1.000
_cell.length_c   1.000
_cell.angle_alpha   90.00
_cell.angle_beta   90.00
_cell.angle_gamma   90.00
#
_symmetry.space_group_name_H-M   'P 1'
#
loop_
_entity.id
_entity.type
_entity.pdbx_description
1 polymer ?
#
loop_
_entity_poly.entity_id
_entity_poly.type
_entity_poly.pdbx_seq_one_letter_code
_entity_poly.pdbx_strand_id
1 'polypeptide(L)'
;MTKCPNCEKTIPHHVDQCMFCGCVVRATQGYVEKRTNVCPGCEMILKDTTEICPSCGTNVMHLARSTKEVMGFSYSGKAPPFAWPLYYVISGYWILAGIASIALPALMGAGVGGSCWGIVQALLGVGLLLKVNRVRRIVNTICFIGLAFGLLMIGFSLFALIVDGQFGFAVFANGLMTVVTNGLMIWVIGLTQDAFDDFD
;
A
#
# COMPACT_ATOMS: atom_id res chain seq x y z
N MET A 1 30.05 13.04 23.26
CA MET A 1 30.01 13.38 21.82
C MET A 1 30.55 12.19 21.03
N THR A 2 30.14 11.98 19.78
CA THR A 2 30.61 10.85 18.92
C THR A 2 31.48 11.39 17.79
N LYS A 3 32.48 10.63 17.34
CA LYS A 3 33.23 10.98 16.12
C LYS A 3 32.53 10.40 14.89
N CYS A 4 32.46 11.17 13.82
CA CYS A 4 31.99 10.64 12.54
C CYS A 4 32.98 9.58 12.01
N PRO A 5 32.53 8.40 11.59
CA PRO A 5 33.41 7.34 11.11
C PRO A 5 34.07 7.67 9.77
N ASN A 6 33.49 8.58 8.98
CA ASN A 6 33.99 8.94 7.65
C ASN A 6 34.96 10.13 7.65
N CYS A 7 34.69 11.16 8.46
CA CYS A 7 35.50 12.39 8.46
C CYS A 7 36.11 12.75 9.83
N GLU A 8 36.01 11.86 10.81
CA GLU A 8 36.58 11.91 12.17
C GLU A 8 36.24 13.13 13.04
N LYS A 9 35.47 14.09 12.52
CA LYS A 9 35.00 15.26 13.27
C LYS A 9 34.04 14.86 14.38
N THR A 10 34.17 15.53 15.52
CA THR A 10 33.30 15.36 16.69
C THR A 10 31.94 15.99 16.43
N ILE A 11 30.89 15.18 16.62
CA ILE A 11 29.49 15.56 16.42
C ILE A 11 28.65 15.25 17.68
N PRO A 12 27.52 15.94 17.86
CA PRO A 12 26.59 15.67 18.96
C PRO A 12 25.90 14.31 18.78
N HIS A 13 25.58 13.63 19.89
CA HIS A 13 25.02 12.26 19.88
C HIS A 13 23.61 12.12 19.26
N HIS A 14 22.92 13.24 19.05
CA HIS A 14 21.55 13.29 18.54
C HIS A 14 21.50 13.57 17.03
N VAL A 15 22.65 13.62 16.36
CA VAL A 15 22.71 13.98 14.94
C VAL A 15 22.80 12.70 14.11
N ASP A 16 21.77 12.48 13.31
CA ASP A 16 21.59 11.28 12.49
C ASP A 16 22.45 11.30 11.23
N GLN A 17 22.88 12.48 10.79
CA GLN A 17 23.74 12.68 9.63
C GLN A 17 24.84 13.69 9.92
N CYS A 18 26.10 13.35 9.60
CA CYS A 18 27.22 14.24 9.82
C CYS A 18 27.06 15.51 8.97
N MET A 19 26.87 16.64 9.64
CA MET A 19 26.72 17.96 9.03
C MET A 19 27.95 18.46 8.23
N PHE A 20 29.10 17.78 8.32
CA PHE A 20 30.30 18.14 7.57
C PHE A 20 30.54 17.31 6.30
N CYS A 21 30.21 16.02 6.32
CA CYS A 21 30.49 15.11 5.20
C CYS A 21 29.25 14.38 4.66
N GLY A 22 28.08 14.56 5.28
CA GLY A 22 26.83 13.92 4.87
C GLY A 22 26.72 12.43 5.20
N CYS A 23 27.71 11.83 5.87
CA CYS A 23 27.66 10.42 6.26
C CYS A 23 26.60 10.21 7.35
N VAL A 24 25.69 9.26 7.16
CA VAL A 24 24.66 8.88 8.14
C VAL A 24 25.32 8.18 9.31
N VAL A 25 25.14 8.74 10.51
CA VAL A 25 25.79 8.31 11.77
C VAL A 25 24.83 7.56 12.69
N ARG A 26 23.51 7.83 12.58
CA ARG A 26 22.44 7.04 13.19
C ARG A 26 21.24 7.01 12.26
N ALA A 27 20.75 5.82 11.94
CA ALA A 27 19.46 5.67 11.28
C ALA A 27 18.39 5.60 12.38
N THR A 28 17.70 6.70 12.67
CA THR A 28 16.59 6.70 13.65
C THR A 28 15.24 7.01 13.01
N GLN A 29 14.30 6.12 13.29
CA GLN A 29 12.94 6.00 12.74
C GLN A 29 12.02 7.14 13.21
N GLY A 30 11.20 7.63 12.28
CA GLY A 30 10.42 8.86 12.43
C GLY A 30 9.11 8.70 13.23
N TYR A 31 8.92 9.63 14.16
CA TYR A 31 7.62 10.03 14.71
C TYR A 31 7.27 11.39 14.07
N VAL A 32 6.21 11.47 13.25
CA VAL A 32 5.73 12.76 12.74
C VAL A 32 4.85 13.39 13.81
N GLU A 33 5.50 14.03 14.76
CA GLU A 33 4.85 15.00 15.62
C GLU A 33 4.27 16.10 14.73
N LYS A 34 2.97 16.41 14.84
CA LYS A 34 2.40 17.65 14.29
C LYS A 34 3.12 18.81 14.96
N ARG A 35 4.25 19.24 14.39
CA ARG A 35 4.99 20.39 14.91
C ARG A 35 4.17 21.62 14.58
N THR A 36 3.44 22.12 15.57
CA THR A 36 2.87 23.46 15.53
C THR A 36 3.99 24.45 15.31
N ASN A 37 4.06 25.02 14.11
CA ASN A 37 5.06 26.01 13.78
C ASN A 37 4.75 27.30 14.57
N VAL A 38 5.71 27.78 15.35
CA VAL A 38 5.54 29.01 16.14
C VAL A 38 6.10 30.18 15.35
N CYS A 39 5.34 31.27 15.23
CA CYS A 39 5.80 32.45 14.53
C CYS A 39 6.99 33.10 15.26
N PRO A 40 8.13 33.36 14.62
CA PRO A 40 9.28 33.97 15.28
C PRO A 40 9.07 35.46 15.65
N GLY A 41 8.07 36.13 15.06
CA GLY A 41 7.82 37.56 15.29
C GLY A 41 6.85 37.87 16.43
N CYS A 42 5.91 36.96 16.73
CA CYS A 42 4.86 37.19 17.74
C CYS A 42 4.53 35.95 18.58
N GLU A 43 5.29 34.87 18.40
CA GLU A 43 5.13 33.59 19.11
C GLU A 43 3.74 32.94 18.97
N MET A 44 2.92 33.41 18.03
CA MET A 44 1.62 32.80 17.74
C MET A 44 1.79 31.43 17.07
N ILE A 45 0.98 30.47 17.50
CA ILE A 45 0.94 29.12 16.91
C ILE A 45 0.26 29.19 15.53
N LEU A 46 1.00 28.77 14.51
CA LEU A 46 0.57 28.77 13.11
C LEU A 46 0.12 27.36 12.68
N LYS A 47 -0.79 27.33 11.71
CA LYS A 47 -1.13 26.09 10.98
C LYS A 47 -0.10 25.85 9.89
N ASP A 48 0.18 24.59 9.55
CA ASP A 48 1.23 24.19 8.60
C ASP A 48 1.09 24.78 7.18
N THR A 49 -0.06 25.36 6.85
CA THR A 49 -0.37 25.95 5.54
C THR A 49 -0.26 27.49 5.49
N THR A 50 0.04 28.17 6.60
CA THR A 50 0.10 29.65 6.60
C THR A 50 1.45 30.15 6.11
N GLU A 51 1.42 31.05 5.13
CA GLU A 51 2.63 31.61 4.49
C GLU A 51 3.07 32.95 5.12
N ILE A 52 2.08 33.69 5.63
CA ILE A 52 2.25 34.97 6.32
C ILE A 52 1.53 34.85 7.65
N CYS A 53 2.18 35.26 8.73
CA CYS A 53 1.56 35.25 10.05
C CYS A 53 0.39 36.26 10.09
N PRO A 54 -0.85 35.85 10.40
CA PRO A 54 -1.99 36.76 10.40
C PRO A 54 -1.95 37.77 11.55
N SER A 55 -1.15 37.55 12.60
CA SER A 55 -1.06 38.47 13.74
C SER A 55 0.01 39.55 13.58
N CYS A 56 1.14 39.25 12.94
CA CYS A 56 2.27 40.19 12.87
C CYS A 56 2.80 40.44 11.44
N GLY A 57 2.22 39.80 10.43
CA GLY A 57 2.61 39.97 9.03
C GLY A 57 3.98 39.39 8.65
N THR A 58 4.66 38.71 9.57
CA THR A 58 5.97 38.09 9.30
C THR A 58 5.83 36.94 8.30
N ASN A 59 6.70 36.92 7.28
CA ASN A 59 6.77 35.84 6.29
C ASN A 59 7.34 34.57 6.96
N VAL A 60 6.54 33.49 6.93
CA VAL A 60 6.83 32.21 7.58
C VAL A 60 6.98 31.07 6.57
N MET A 61 7.11 31.39 5.28
CA MET A 61 7.41 30.42 4.20
C MET A 61 8.67 29.59 4.46
N HIS A 62 9.61 30.12 5.23
CA HIS A 62 10.90 29.48 5.51
C HIS A 62 10.85 28.47 6.67
N LEU A 63 9.70 28.32 7.36
CA LEU A 63 9.54 27.29 8.38
C LEU A 63 9.33 25.92 7.70
N ALA A 64 10.09 24.92 8.15
CA ALA A 64 10.11 23.58 7.57
C ALA A 64 8.72 22.93 7.64
N ARG A 65 8.06 22.80 6.49
CA ARG A 65 6.79 22.07 6.36
C ARG A 65 7.09 20.56 6.34
N SER A 66 6.22 19.78 6.96
CA SER A 66 6.28 18.31 6.88
C SER A 66 5.86 17.86 5.47
N THR A 67 6.80 17.80 4.54
CA THR A 67 6.55 17.44 3.12
C THR A 67 6.56 15.93 2.88
N LYS A 68 6.07 15.12 3.82
CA LYS A 68 5.88 13.70 3.52
C LYS A 68 4.54 13.51 2.82
N GLU A 69 4.52 13.80 1.52
CA GLU A 69 3.48 13.29 0.62
C GLU A 69 3.62 11.76 0.61
N VAL A 70 2.84 11.09 1.46
CA VAL A 70 2.64 9.65 1.40
C VAL A 70 1.77 9.42 0.17
N MET A 71 2.41 9.15 -0.97
CA MET A 71 1.74 8.69 -2.17
C MET A 71 1.25 7.25 -1.91
N GLY A 72 0.08 7.16 -1.30
CA GLY A 72 -0.63 5.92 -0.97
C GLY A 72 -1.80 6.24 -0.06
N PHE A 73 -2.98 5.66 -0.33
CA PHE A 73 -4.14 5.77 0.56
C PHE A 73 -3.88 4.93 1.82
N SER A 74 -3.02 5.44 2.70
CA SER A 74 -2.72 4.85 4.00
C SER A 74 -3.62 5.52 5.03
N TYR A 75 -4.49 4.73 5.65
CA TYR A 75 -5.31 5.23 6.75
C TYR A 75 -4.42 5.47 7.97
N SER A 76 -4.15 6.73 8.31
CA SER A 76 -3.33 7.14 9.45
C SER A 76 -4.09 7.04 10.79
N GLY A 77 -4.85 5.97 11.01
CA GLY A 77 -5.68 5.79 12.20
C GLY A 77 -6.14 4.34 12.39
N LYS A 78 -6.74 4.04 13.55
CA LYS A 78 -7.30 2.72 13.85
C LYS A 78 -8.25 2.28 12.73
N ALA A 79 -8.00 1.12 12.14
CA ALA A 79 -8.82 0.55 11.08
C ALA A 79 -10.31 0.55 11.46
N PRO A 80 -11.22 0.93 10.54
CA PRO A 80 -12.65 0.94 10.83
C PRO A 80 -13.14 -0.48 11.14
N PRO A 81 -14.16 -0.65 12.01
CA PRO A 81 -14.55 -1.95 12.55
C PRO A 81 -15.03 -2.95 11.48
N PHE A 82 -15.47 -2.48 10.32
CA PHE A 82 -15.88 -3.33 9.20
C PHE A 82 -14.70 -3.83 8.33
N ALA A 83 -13.52 -3.23 8.42
CA ALA A 83 -12.39 -3.58 7.56
C ALA A 83 -11.88 -5.00 7.84
N TRP A 84 -11.88 -5.42 9.10
CA TRP A 84 -11.44 -6.75 9.50
C TRP A 84 -12.37 -7.88 9.01
N PRO A 85 -13.70 -7.81 9.21
CA PRO A 85 -14.63 -8.77 8.60
C PRO A 85 -14.48 -8.87 7.08
N LEU A 86 -14.38 -7.71 6.40
CA LEU A 86 -14.22 -7.65 4.96
C LEU A 86 -12.91 -8.32 4.51
N TYR A 87 -11.81 -8.08 5.23
CA TYR A 87 -10.53 -8.74 5.02
C TYR A 87 -10.62 -10.27 5.12
N TYR A 88 -11.33 -10.80 6.12
CA TYR A 88 -11.53 -12.24 6.28
C TYR A 88 -12.39 -12.84 5.17
N VAL A 89 -13.45 -12.14 4.73
CA VAL A 89 -14.30 -12.58 3.62
C VAL A 89 -13.51 -12.69 2.32
N ILE A 90 -12.71 -11.67 1.99
CA ILE A 90 -11.92 -11.68 0.75
C ILE A 90 -10.80 -12.72 0.82
N SER A 91 -10.14 -12.85 1.97
CA SER A 91 -9.12 -13.88 2.18
C SER A 91 -9.70 -15.29 2.03
N GLY A 92 -10.90 -15.52 2.59
CA GLY A 92 -11.65 -16.76 2.41
C GLY A 92 -12.04 -17.02 0.97
N TYR A 93 -12.51 -15.99 0.26
CA TYR A 93 -12.79 -16.07 -1.18
C TYR A 93 -11.56 -16.48 -1.99
N TRP A 94 -10.37 -15.92 -1.69
CA TRP A 94 -9.13 -16.30 -2.37
C TRP A 94 -8.76 -17.77 -2.17
N ILE A 95 -8.95 -18.30 -0.96
CA ILE A 95 -8.73 -19.72 -0.66
C ILE A 95 -9.71 -20.58 -1.47
N LEU A 96 -11.00 -20.25 -1.41
CA LEU A 96 -12.04 -21.00 -2.11
C LEU A 96 -11.86 -20.96 -3.63
N ALA A 97 -11.49 -19.80 -4.19
CA ALA A 97 -11.20 -19.64 -5.61
C ALA A 97 -9.97 -20.47 -6.02
N GLY A 98 -8.91 -20.48 -5.20
CA GLY A 98 -7.74 -21.34 -5.42
C GLY A 98 -8.10 -22.83 -5.41
N ILE A 99 -8.86 -23.28 -4.41
CA ILE A 99 -9.33 -24.68 -4.33
C ILE A 99 -10.23 -25.03 -5.53
N ALA A 100 -11.17 -24.16 -5.89
CA ALA A 100 -12.06 -24.36 -7.03
C ALA A 100 -11.28 -24.48 -8.34
N SER A 101 -10.22 -23.67 -8.52
CA SER A 101 -9.38 -23.74 -9.72
C SER A 101 -8.65 -25.09 -9.89
N ILE A 102 -8.46 -25.84 -8.80
CA ILE A 102 -7.86 -27.18 -8.81
C ILE A 102 -8.94 -28.25 -8.97
N ALA A 103 -10.04 -28.12 -8.21
CA ALA A 103 -11.08 -29.13 -8.11
C ALA A 103 -12.01 -29.18 -9.33
N LEU A 104 -12.41 -28.02 -9.88
CA LEU A 104 -13.37 -27.98 -10.99
C LEU A 104 -12.86 -28.68 -12.25
N PRO A 105 -11.63 -28.44 -12.72
CA PRO A 105 -11.09 -29.14 -13.89
C PRO A 105 -11.02 -30.65 -13.67
N ALA A 106 -10.59 -31.07 -12.47
CA ALA A 106 -10.51 -32.48 -12.10
C ALA A 106 -11.90 -33.16 -12.10
N LEU A 107 -12.95 -32.46 -11.67
CA LEU A 107 -14.33 -32.98 -11.69
C LEU A 107 -14.92 -33.02 -13.10
N MET A 108 -14.51 -32.11 -13.99
CA MET A 108 -15.01 -32.03 -15.36
C MET A 108 -14.29 -32.97 -16.33
N GLY A 109 -13.35 -33.80 -15.86
CA GLY A 109 -12.63 -34.77 -16.70
C GLY A 109 -11.62 -34.14 -17.67
N ALA A 110 -11.43 -32.82 -17.62
CA ALA A 110 -10.24 -32.20 -18.16
C ALA A 110 -9.09 -32.65 -17.27
N GLY A 111 -8.15 -33.44 -17.81
CA GLY A 111 -7.13 -34.18 -17.05
C GLY A 111 -6.44 -33.36 -15.95
N VAL A 112 -5.79 -34.05 -15.00
CA VAL A 112 -5.18 -33.52 -13.76
C VAL A 112 -4.13 -32.41 -14.05
N GLY A 113 -4.62 -31.24 -14.41
CA GLY A 113 -3.90 -29.99 -14.51
C GLY A 113 -4.22 -29.23 -13.24
N GLY A 114 -3.72 -29.75 -12.12
CA GLY A 114 -3.64 -28.96 -10.90
C GLY A 114 -2.85 -27.71 -11.25
N SER A 115 -3.56 -26.62 -11.52
CA SER A 115 -2.92 -25.37 -11.93
C SER A 115 -2.03 -25.00 -10.76
N CYS A 116 -0.70 -25.05 -10.93
CA CYS A 116 0.25 -24.65 -9.90
C CYS A 116 -0.11 -23.26 -9.33
N TRP A 117 -0.71 -22.44 -10.21
CA TRP A 117 -1.33 -21.17 -9.88
C TRP A 117 -2.42 -21.25 -8.80
N GLY A 118 -3.32 -22.23 -8.85
CA GLY A 118 -4.36 -22.44 -7.84
C GLY A 118 -3.81 -22.80 -6.46
N ILE A 119 -2.73 -23.57 -6.41
CA ILE A 119 -2.04 -23.91 -5.16
C ILE A 119 -1.42 -22.64 -4.56
N VAL A 120 -0.72 -21.85 -5.38
CA VAL A 120 -0.13 -20.58 -4.96
C VAL A 120 -1.22 -19.62 -4.47
N GLN A 121 -2.33 -19.52 -5.19
CA GLN A 121 -3.46 -18.66 -4.81
C GLN A 121 -4.07 -19.07 -3.47
N ALA A 122 -4.26 -20.37 -3.23
CA ALA A 122 -4.77 -20.87 -1.96
C ALA A 122 -3.79 -20.58 -0.81
N LEU A 123 -2.50 -20.80 -1.01
CA LEU A 123 -1.46 -20.50 -0.01
C LEU A 123 -1.37 -19.01 0.31
N LEU A 124 -1.50 -18.14 -0.69
CA LEU A 124 -1.57 -16.69 -0.48
C LEU A 124 -2.82 -16.30 0.33
N GLY A 125 -3.96 -16.94 0.06
CA GLY A 125 -5.18 -16.79 0.86
C GLY A 125 -5.00 -17.19 2.32
N VAL A 126 -4.33 -18.32 2.59
CA VAL A 126 -4.00 -18.74 3.97
C VAL A 126 -3.02 -17.76 4.62
N GLY A 127 -2.01 -17.30 3.89
CA GLY A 127 -1.04 -16.31 4.39
C GLY A 127 -1.67 -14.96 4.73
N LEU A 128 -2.74 -14.57 4.02
CA LEU A 128 -3.57 -13.42 4.38
C LEU A 128 -4.32 -13.65 5.69
N LEU A 129 -4.96 -14.81 5.89
CA LEU A 129 -5.64 -15.13 7.15
C LEU A 129 -4.69 -15.08 8.37
N LEU A 130 -3.44 -15.51 8.18
CA LEU A 130 -2.39 -15.45 9.20
C LEU A 130 -1.79 -14.05 9.39
N LYS A 131 -2.28 -13.04 8.66
CA LYS A 131 -1.85 -11.65 8.74
C LYS A 131 -0.33 -11.45 8.52
N VAL A 132 0.29 -12.27 7.66
CA VAL A 132 1.74 -12.17 7.39
C VAL A 132 2.05 -10.93 6.55
N ASN A 133 2.88 -10.01 7.07
CA ASN A 133 3.19 -8.73 6.41
C ASN A 133 3.82 -8.91 5.02
N ARG A 134 4.74 -9.87 4.86
CA ARG A 134 5.32 -10.20 3.54
C ARG A 134 4.27 -10.66 2.53
N VAL A 135 3.31 -11.47 2.96
CA VAL A 135 2.23 -11.97 2.08
C VAL A 135 1.32 -10.82 1.66
N ARG A 136 0.97 -9.90 2.57
CA ARG A 136 0.18 -8.71 2.21
C ARG A 136 0.85 -7.88 1.13
N ARG A 137 2.16 -7.67 1.22
CA ARG A 137 2.93 -6.93 0.21
C ARG A 137 2.92 -7.65 -1.14
N ILE A 138 3.13 -8.96 -1.14
CA ILE A 138 3.09 -9.79 -2.38
C ILE A 138 1.70 -9.75 -3.01
N VAL A 139 0.65 -9.97 -2.21
CA VAL A 139 -0.75 -9.95 -2.69
C VAL A 139 -1.11 -8.57 -3.24
N ASN A 140 -0.70 -7.49 -2.58
CA ASN A 140 -0.92 -6.13 -3.09
C ASN A 140 -0.29 -5.95 -4.48
N THR A 141 0.96 -6.38 -4.67
CA THR A 141 1.63 -6.35 -5.98
C THR A 141 0.93 -7.22 -7.02
N ILE A 142 0.51 -8.43 -6.65
CA ILE A 142 -0.23 -9.34 -7.54
C ILE A 142 -1.58 -8.71 -7.95
N CYS A 143 -2.29 -8.08 -7.02
CA CYS A 143 -3.55 -7.39 -7.32
C CYS A 143 -3.34 -6.19 -8.23
N PHE A 144 -2.24 -5.43 -8.09
CA PHE A 144 -1.90 -4.35 -9.03
C PHE A 144 -1.67 -4.88 -10.45
N ILE A 145 -0.91 -5.97 -10.58
CA ILE A 145 -0.69 -6.64 -11.86
C ILE A 145 -2.02 -7.18 -12.41
N GLY A 146 -2.83 -7.81 -11.56
CA GLY A 146 -4.15 -8.33 -11.91
C GLY A 146 -5.14 -7.26 -12.35
N LEU A 147 -5.06 -6.05 -11.78
CA LEU A 147 -5.86 -4.91 -12.19
C LEU A 147 -5.47 -4.43 -13.60
N ALA A 148 -4.17 -4.38 -13.90
CA ALA A 148 -3.69 -4.08 -15.25
C ALA A 148 -4.14 -5.13 -16.28
N PHE A 149 -4.03 -6.42 -15.95
CA PHE A 149 -4.53 -7.50 -16.81
C PHE A 149 -6.05 -7.47 -16.95
N GLY A 150 -6.80 -7.16 -15.90
CA GLY A 150 -8.26 -7.01 -15.95
C GLY A 150 -8.68 -5.88 -16.89
N LEU A 151 -8.00 -4.74 -16.85
CA LEU A 151 -8.23 -3.63 -17.79
C LEU A 151 -7.87 -4.01 -19.23
N LEU A 152 -6.76 -4.72 -19.45
CA LEU A 152 -6.41 -5.24 -20.77
C LEU A 152 -7.45 -6.24 -21.29
N MET A 153 -7.97 -7.11 -20.42
CA MET A 153 -9.04 -8.07 -20.75
C MET A 153 -10.33 -7.36 -21.16
N ILE A 154 -10.70 -6.28 -20.46
CA ILE A 154 -11.84 -5.43 -20.88
C ILE A 154 -11.56 -4.83 -22.26
N GLY A 155 -10.36 -4.32 -22.52
CA GLY A 155 -9.98 -3.82 -23.84
C GLY A 155 -10.10 -4.88 -24.95
N PHE A 156 -9.57 -6.08 -24.70
CA PHE A 156 -9.65 -7.20 -25.63
C PHE A 156 -11.09 -7.69 -25.84
N SER A 157 -11.92 -7.63 -24.80
CA SER A 157 -13.32 -8.06 -24.87
C SER A 157 -14.16 -7.21 -25.84
N LEU A 158 -13.80 -5.95 -26.04
CA LEU A 158 -14.45 -5.07 -27.03
C LEU A 158 -14.17 -5.56 -28.45
N PHE A 159 -12.95 -6.04 -28.73
CA PHE A 159 -12.63 -6.67 -30.00
C PHE A 159 -13.33 -8.03 -30.15
N ALA A 160 -13.38 -8.83 -29.07
CA ALA A 160 -14.04 -10.12 -29.07
C ALA A 160 -15.56 -9.99 -29.31
N LEU A 161 -16.21 -8.94 -28.80
CA LEU A 161 -17.63 -8.65 -29.05
C LEU A 161 -17.98 -8.49 -30.54
N ILE A 162 -17.02 -8.02 -31.35
CA ILE A 162 -17.20 -7.85 -32.80
C ILE A 162 -17.17 -9.22 -33.52
N VAL A 163 -16.36 -10.16 -33.02
CA VAL A 163 -16.17 -11.48 -33.64
C VAL A 163 -17.22 -12.48 -33.16
N ASP A 164 -17.44 -12.54 -31.86
CA ASP A 164 -18.42 -13.40 -31.21
C ASP A 164 -18.97 -12.69 -29.96
N GLY A 165 -20.22 -12.22 -30.08
CA GLY A 165 -20.87 -11.44 -29.03
C GLY A 165 -21.01 -12.19 -27.69
N GLN A 166 -21.20 -13.52 -27.71
CA GLN A 166 -21.34 -14.30 -26.48
C GLN A 166 -20.00 -14.44 -25.76
N PHE A 167 -18.95 -14.81 -26.50
CA PHE A 167 -17.60 -14.92 -25.97
C PHE A 167 -17.08 -13.56 -25.48
N GLY A 168 -17.29 -12.50 -26.27
CA GLY A 168 -16.91 -11.13 -25.90
C GLY A 168 -17.55 -10.67 -24.60
N PHE A 169 -18.86 -10.92 -24.42
CA PHE A 169 -19.53 -10.57 -23.17
C PHE A 169 -19.00 -11.36 -21.96
N ALA A 170 -18.75 -12.67 -22.13
CA ALA A 170 -18.19 -13.50 -21.07
C ALA A 170 -16.80 -13.02 -20.62
N VAL A 171 -15.93 -12.68 -21.58
CA VAL A 171 -14.59 -12.14 -21.29
C VAL A 171 -14.69 -10.76 -20.64
N PHE A 172 -15.60 -9.90 -21.09
CA PHE A 172 -15.86 -8.59 -20.48
C PHE A 172 -16.29 -8.72 -19.01
N ALA A 173 -17.28 -9.57 -18.74
CA ALA A 173 -17.79 -9.79 -17.39
C ALA A 173 -16.70 -10.34 -16.46
N ASN A 174 -15.89 -11.28 -16.95
CA ASN A 174 -14.76 -11.82 -16.19
C ASN A 174 -13.67 -10.76 -15.93
N GLY A 175 -13.38 -9.90 -16.91
CA GLY A 175 -12.47 -8.77 -16.77
C GLY A 175 -12.95 -7.77 -15.73
N LEU A 176 -14.23 -7.41 -15.75
CA LEU A 176 -14.86 -6.52 -14.77
C LEU A 176 -14.78 -7.10 -13.36
N MET A 177 -15.16 -8.36 -13.18
CA MET A 177 -15.06 -9.04 -11.88
C MET A 177 -13.62 -9.08 -11.36
N THR A 178 -12.65 -9.27 -12.25
CA THR A 178 -11.22 -9.26 -11.91
C THR A 178 -10.78 -7.87 -11.42
N VAL A 179 -11.18 -6.81 -12.11
CA VAL A 179 -10.87 -5.42 -11.69
C VAL A 179 -11.50 -5.10 -10.34
N VAL A 180 -12.79 -5.42 -10.16
CA VAL A 180 -13.51 -5.17 -8.90
C VAL A 180 -12.88 -5.93 -7.74
N THR A 181 -12.60 -7.23 -7.93
CA THR A 181 -12.05 -8.07 -6.86
C THR A 181 -10.64 -7.63 -6.46
N ASN A 182 -9.77 -7.34 -7.44
CA ASN A 182 -8.41 -6.87 -7.17
C ASN A 182 -8.40 -5.46 -6.57
N GLY A 183 -9.22 -4.55 -7.09
CA GLY A 183 -9.33 -3.19 -6.58
C GLY A 183 -9.86 -3.15 -5.14
N LEU A 184 -10.88 -3.97 -4.85
CA LEU A 184 -11.43 -4.10 -3.51
C LEU A 184 -10.37 -4.68 -2.56
N MET A 185 -9.58 -5.67 -2.98
CA MET A 185 -8.51 -6.22 -2.15
C MET A 185 -7.42 -5.19 -1.83
N ILE A 186 -6.95 -4.42 -2.83
CA ILE A 186 -5.99 -3.33 -2.63
C ILE A 186 -6.53 -2.31 -1.62
N TRP A 187 -7.79 -1.92 -1.78
CA TRP A 187 -8.45 -0.98 -0.89
C TRP A 187 -8.53 -1.52 0.55
N VAL A 188 -8.92 -2.78 0.74
CA VAL A 188 -9.01 -3.41 2.07
C VAL A 188 -7.63 -3.60 2.72
N ILE A 189 -6.61 -3.95 1.96
CA ILE A 189 -5.23 -3.97 2.47
C ILE A 189 -4.83 -2.56 2.92
N GLY A 190 -5.10 -1.53 2.11
CA GLY A 190 -4.81 -0.13 2.49
C GLY A 190 -5.54 0.34 3.75
N LEU A 191 -6.75 -0.16 4.01
CA LEU A 191 -7.51 0.11 5.24
C LEU A 191 -7.00 -0.66 6.47
N THR A 192 -6.30 -1.78 6.28
CA THR A 192 -5.83 -2.68 7.35
C THR A 192 -4.32 -2.63 7.56
N GLN A 193 -3.60 -1.80 6.80
CA GLN A 193 -2.21 -1.49 7.01
C GLN A 193 -2.08 -0.36 8.05
N ASP A 194 -1.68 -0.73 9.26
CA ASP A 194 -1.18 0.24 10.22
C ASP A 194 0.26 0.62 9.81
N ALA A 195 0.61 1.91 9.85
CA ALA A 195 1.95 2.41 9.46
C ALA A 195 3.13 1.83 10.28
N PHE A 196 2.86 0.94 11.24
CA PHE A 196 3.81 0.32 12.15
C PHE A 196 4.21 -1.12 11.76
N ASP A 197 3.53 -1.76 10.80
CA ASP A 197 3.81 -3.16 10.40
C ASP A 197 4.94 -3.33 9.37
N ASP A 198 5.55 -2.23 8.89
CA ASP A 198 6.64 -2.24 7.90
C ASP A 198 8.05 -2.34 8.53
N PHE A 199 8.17 -2.48 9.85
CA PHE A 199 9.46 -2.53 10.55
C PHE A 199 9.93 -3.91 11.04
N ASP A 200 9.20 -4.99 10.71
CA ASP A 200 9.60 -6.38 10.98
C ASP A 200 9.88 -7.20 9.71
#